data_AF-A0A977KAC1-F1
#
_entry.id   AF-A0A977KAC1-F1
#
_cell.length_a   1.000
_cell.length_b   1.000
_cell.length_c   1.000
_cell.angle_alpha   90.00
_cell.angle_beta   90.00
_cell.angle_gamma   90.00
#
_symmetry.space_group_name_H-M   'P 1'
#
loop_
_entity.id
_entity.type
_entity.pdbx_description
1 polymer ?
#
loop_
_entity_poly.entity_id
_entity_poly.type
_entity_poly.pdbx_seq_one_letter_code
_entity_poly.pdbx_strand_id
1 'polypeptide(L)'
;MVEKKEIENIEDATKAMEELLEMLAKLKETGLLDMMKAIVERYEDLMTFLAQDRRLFHAMTLGEAMLNGMENVDAIRLKLSMQNLSECAFEALASEEVEKAEPVGLMGLMRALRDPDVMMGLGLLIAMAKALGKCVKKKRSQS
;
A
#
# COMPACT_ATOMS: atom_id res chain seq x y z
N MET A 1 14.42 4.01 -59.64
CA MET A 1 14.36 3.18 -58.41
C MET A 1 14.60 3.98 -57.13
N VAL A 2 15.18 5.18 -57.18
CA VAL A 2 15.42 6.03 -55.98
C VAL A 2 14.13 6.73 -55.50
N GLU A 3 13.33 7.33 -56.39
CA GLU A 3 12.09 8.04 -56.03
C GLU A 3 11.02 7.15 -55.37
N LYS A 4 10.91 5.86 -55.74
CA LYS A 4 9.93 4.96 -55.12
C LYS A 4 10.24 4.66 -53.65
N LYS A 5 11.52 4.68 -53.26
CA LYS A 5 11.98 4.36 -51.90
C LYS A 5 11.81 5.54 -50.94
N GLU A 6 11.92 6.77 -51.45
CA GLU A 6 11.64 7.99 -50.67
C GLU A 6 10.14 8.17 -50.43
N ILE A 7 9.29 7.82 -51.41
CA ILE A 7 7.84 7.88 -51.26
C ILE A 7 7.33 6.83 -50.24
N GLU A 8 7.88 5.60 -50.26
CA GLU A 8 7.56 4.54 -49.29
C GLU A 8 7.94 4.94 -47.84
N ASN A 9 9.12 5.55 -47.65
CA ASN A 9 9.55 6.07 -46.34
C ASN A 9 8.65 7.20 -45.81
N ILE A 10 8.16 8.08 -46.69
CA ILE A 10 7.26 9.18 -46.30
C ILE A 10 5.88 8.63 -45.94
N GLU A 11 5.40 7.62 -46.67
CA GLU A 11 4.13 6.96 -46.39
C GLU A 11 4.15 6.23 -45.04
N ASP A 12 5.25 5.53 -44.74
CA ASP A 12 5.44 4.84 -43.46
C ASP A 12 5.61 5.84 -42.30
N ALA A 13 6.33 6.95 -42.50
CA ALA A 13 6.42 8.01 -41.51
C ALA A 13 5.05 8.67 -41.24
N THR A 14 4.22 8.80 -42.28
CA THR A 14 2.86 9.35 -42.16
C THR A 14 1.96 8.40 -41.38
N LYS A 15 2.01 7.09 -41.65
CA LYS A 15 1.26 6.08 -40.89
C LYS A 15 1.70 6.02 -39.42
N ALA A 16 3.00 6.06 -39.15
CA ALA A 16 3.52 6.11 -37.79
C ALA A 16 3.05 7.36 -37.02
N MET A 17 2.99 8.52 -37.69
CA MET A 17 2.43 9.74 -37.10
C MET A 17 0.93 9.62 -36.83
N GLU A 18 0.18 8.99 -37.74
CA GLU A 18 -1.26 8.75 -37.57
C GLU A 18 -1.55 7.82 -36.39
N GLU A 19 -0.82 6.71 -36.26
CA GLU A 19 -0.92 5.79 -35.12
C GLU A 19 -0.57 6.47 -33.79
N LEU A 20 0.48 7.29 -33.77
CA LEU A 20 0.86 8.07 -32.59
C LEU A 20 -0.23 9.07 -32.19
N LEU A 21 -0.83 9.77 -33.16
CA LEU A 21 -1.93 10.70 -32.92
C LEU A 21 -3.19 9.95 -32.45
N GLU A 22 -3.47 8.77 -32.98
CA GLU A 22 -4.60 7.95 -32.55
C GLU A 22 -4.41 7.43 -31.12
N MET A 23 -3.19 7.01 -30.74
CA MET A 23 -2.86 6.66 -29.37
C MET A 23 -2.99 7.86 -28.43
N LEU A 24 -2.49 9.04 -28.82
CA LEU A 24 -2.65 10.26 -28.05
C LEU A 24 -4.12 10.69 -27.91
N ALA A 25 -4.93 10.46 -28.94
CA ALA A 25 -6.36 10.70 -28.91
C ALA A 25 -7.07 9.74 -27.93
N LYS A 26 -6.73 8.44 -27.96
CA LYS A 26 -7.24 7.45 -27.00
C LYS A 26 -6.81 7.76 -25.56
N LEU A 27 -5.56 8.22 -25.37
CA LEU A 27 -5.05 8.69 -24.07
C LEU A 27 -5.78 9.94 -23.58
N LYS A 28 -6.20 10.82 -24.48
CA LYS A 28 -7.03 11.98 -24.16
C LYS A 28 -8.47 11.58 -23.83
N GLU A 29 -9.07 10.66 -24.58
CA GLU A 29 -10.43 10.17 -24.36
C GLU A 29 -10.56 9.42 -23.03
N THR A 30 -9.53 8.67 -22.64
CA THR A 30 -9.42 8.00 -21.34
C THR A 30 -9.12 8.96 -20.17
N GLY A 31 -8.88 10.24 -20.45
CA GLY A 31 -8.51 11.26 -19.45
C GLY A 31 -7.09 11.12 -18.90
N LEU A 32 -6.31 10.13 -19.34
CA LEU A 32 -4.92 9.91 -18.93
C LEU A 32 -4.01 11.07 -19.36
N LEU A 33 -4.21 11.59 -20.57
CA LEU A 33 -3.44 12.73 -21.06
C LEU A 33 -3.70 14.01 -20.25
N ASP A 34 -4.96 14.23 -19.85
CA ASP A 34 -5.35 15.37 -19.03
C ASP A 34 -4.85 15.22 -17.59
N MET A 35 -4.83 13.99 -17.07
CA MET A 35 -4.21 13.68 -15.78
C MET A 35 -2.71 13.95 -15.79
N MET A 36 -1.99 13.52 -16.84
CA MET A 36 -0.56 13.81 -17.00
C MET A 36 -0.29 15.31 -17.13
N LYS A 37 -1.10 16.04 -17.90
CA LYS A 37 -1.01 17.50 -17.99
C LYS A 37 -1.22 18.17 -16.65
N ALA A 38 -2.25 17.78 -15.90
CA ALA A 38 -2.52 18.34 -14.58
C ALA A 38 -1.34 18.13 -13.60
N ILE A 39 -0.65 16.98 -13.70
CA ILE A 39 0.56 16.70 -12.90
C ILE A 39 1.72 17.58 -13.35
N VAL A 40 1.95 17.71 -14.65
CA VAL A 40 3.06 18.52 -15.21
C VAL A 40 2.85 20.02 -14.93
N GLU A 41 1.63 20.53 -15.14
CA GLU A 41 1.28 21.93 -14.90
C GLU A 41 1.34 22.31 -13.43
N ARG A 42 1.08 21.36 -12.52
CA ARG A 42 1.11 21.57 -11.07
C ARG A 42 2.33 20.94 -10.42
N TYR A 43 3.36 20.56 -11.18
CA TYR A 43 4.51 19.85 -10.63
C TYR A 43 5.24 20.67 -9.58
N GLU A 44 5.40 21.97 -9.80
CA GLU A 44 6.07 22.86 -8.84
C GLU A 44 5.27 23.03 -7.55
N ASP A 45 3.94 23.19 -7.65
CA ASP A 45 3.04 23.26 -6.50
C ASP A 45 2.99 21.93 -5.75
N LEU A 46 2.93 20.81 -6.46
CA LEU A 46 2.98 19.47 -5.89
C LEU A 46 4.31 19.22 -5.19
N MET A 47 5.44 19.61 -5.79
CA MET A 47 6.75 19.45 -5.17
C MET A 47 6.91 20.36 -3.96
N THR A 48 6.41 21.59 -4.01
CA THR A 48 6.41 22.51 -2.87
C THR A 48 5.52 21.98 -1.75
N PHE A 49 4.35 21.43 -2.09
CA PHE A 49 3.42 20.79 -1.15
C PHE A 49 3.99 19.50 -0.55
N LEU A 50 4.63 18.65 -1.35
CA LEU A 50 5.32 17.43 -0.89
C LEU A 50 6.54 17.74 -0.01
N ALA A 51 7.25 18.82 -0.31
CA ALA A 51 8.41 19.27 0.47
C ALA A 51 8.03 19.98 1.78
N GLN A 52 6.91 20.72 1.79
CA GLN A 52 6.46 21.46 2.97
C GLN A 52 5.54 20.63 3.87
N ASP A 53 4.73 19.74 3.30
CA ASP A 53 3.83 18.92 4.08
C ASP A 53 4.55 17.68 4.61
N ARG A 54 5.07 17.85 5.82
CA ARG A 54 5.71 16.80 6.63
C ARG A 54 4.90 15.50 6.67
N ARG A 55 3.56 15.57 6.56
CA ARG A 55 2.68 14.38 6.59
C ARG A 55 2.83 13.53 5.34
N LEU A 56 2.95 14.16 4.17
CA LEU A 56 3.16 13.46 2.91
C LEU A 56 4.54 12.82 2.84
N PHE A 57 5.56 13.53 3.31
CA PHE A 57 6.89 12.96 3.43
C PHE A 57 6.90 11.74 4.37
N HIS A 58 6.26 11.83 5.54
CA HIS A 58 6.12 10.68 6.44
C HIS A 58 5.33 9.53 5.80
N ALA A 59 4.22 9.81 5.10
CA ALA A 59 3.46 8.79 4.39
C ALA A 59 4.30 8.09 3.30
N MET A 60 5.12 8.84 2.55
CA MET A 60 6.05 8.26 1.58
C MET A 60 7.11 7.40 2.24
N THR A 61 7.75 7.85 3.33
CA THR A 61 8.76 7.06 4.04
C THR A 61 8.17 5.79 4.67
N LEU A 62 6.92 5.85 5.16
CA LEU A 62 6.18 4.67 5.64
C LEU A 62 5.84 3.74 4.49
N GLY A 63 5.44 4.28 3.34
CA GLY A 63 5.19 3.54 2.12
C GLY A 63 6.44 2.81 1.64
N GLU A 64 7.59 3.48 1.59
CA GLU A 64 8.87 2.90 1.22
C GLU A 64 9.31 1.82 2.20
N ALA A 65 9.20 2.06 3.52
CA ALA A 65 9.50 1.07 4.54
C ALA A 65 8.58 -0.17 4.44
N MET A 66 7.31 0.04 4.10
CA MET A 66 6.34 -1.04 3.88
C MET A 66 6.69 -1.84 2.62
N LEU A 67 6.97 -1.16 1.50
CA LEU A 67 7.34 -1.80 0.24
C LEU A 67 8.64 -2.62 0.38
N ASN A 68 9.67 -2.05 1.00
CA ASN A 68 10.92 -2.77 1.29
C ASN A 68 10.72 -3.90 2.31
N GLY A 69 9.78 -3.73 3.25
CA GLY A 69 9.35 -4.78 4.18
C GLY A 69 8.64 -5.94 3.49
N MET A 70 7.91 -5.66 2.41
CA MET A 70 7.16 -6.65 1.62
C MET A 70 8.03 -7.44 0.64
N GLU A 71 9.17 -6.90 0.20
CA GLU A 71 10.09 -7.59 -0.74
C GLU A 71 10.50 -8.99 -0.26
N ASN A 72 10.58 -9.18 1.06
CA ASN A 72 11.00 -10.42 1.68
C ASN A 72 9.85 -11.21 2.33
N VAL A 73 8.60 -10.82 2.09
CA VAL A 73 7.42 -11.41 2.70
C VAL A 73 6.52 -11.99 1.60
N ASP A 74 5.99 -13.18 1.86
CA ASP A 74 5.00 -13.79 0.99
C ASP A 74 3.70 -12.96 1.01
N ALA A 75 3.47 -12.21 -0.07
CA ALA A 75 2.36 -11.27 -0.20
C ALA A 75 0.98 -11.95 -0.02
N ILE A 76 0.85 -13.23 -0.39
CA ILE A 76 -0.42 -13.97 -0.28
C ILE A 76 -0.69 -14.30 1.20
N ARG A 77 0.32 -14.81 1.91
CA ARG A 77 0.19 -15.09 3.36
C ARG A 77 -0.01 -13.83 4.19
N LEU A 78 0.66 -12.74 3.84
CA LEU A 78 0.47 -11.46 4.50
C LEU A 78 -0.94 -10.93 4.26
N LYS A 79 -1.42 -10.96 3.01
CA LYS A 79 -2.78 -10.53 2.66
C LYS A 79 -3.84 -11.32 3.42
N LEU A 80 -3.77 -12.65 3.42
CA LEU A 80 -4.71 -13.50 4.15
C LEU A 80 -4.68 -13.24 5.65
N SER A 81 -3.50 -13.07 6.23
CA SER A 81 -3.36 -12.76 7.66
C SER A 81 -3.92 -11.38 7.99
N MET A 82 -3.68 -10.37 7.15
CA MET A 82 -4.20 -9.01 7.34
C MET A 82 -5.71 -8.94 7.14
N GLN A 83 -6.26 -9.64 6.14
CA GLN A 83 -7.70 -9.68 5.89
C GLN A 83 -8.43 -10.27 7.09
N ASN A 84 -8.03 -11.47 7.54
CA ASN A 84 -8.65 -12.11 8.69
C ASN A 84 -8.53 -11.25 9.97
N LEU A 85 -7.36 -10.64 10.20
CA LEU A 85 -7.18 -9.72 11.34
C LEU A 85 -8.09 -8.49 11.24
N SER A 86 -8.23 -7.91 10.04
CA SER A 86 -9.09 -6.75 9.83
C SER A 86 -10.57 -7.09 9.99
N GLU A 87 -11.01 -8.23 9.47
CA GLU A 87 -12.39 -8.72 9.60
C GLU A 87 -12.74 -8.92 11.08
N CYS A 88 -11.94 -9.69 11.82
CA CYS A 88 -12.17 -9.90 13.25
C CYS A 88 -12.10 -8.59 14.06
N ALA A 89 -11.22 -7.66 13.70
CA ALA A 89 -11.12 -6.37 14.38
C ALA A 89 -12.36 -5.49 14.13
N PHE A 90 -12.84 -5.42 12.88
CA PHE A 90 -14.05 -4.67 12.55
C PHE A 90 -15.30 -5.30 13.17
N GLU A 91 -15.39 -6.63 13.17
CA GLU A 91 -16.47 -7.36 13.84
C GLU A 91 -16.48 -7.10 15.35
N ALA A 92 -15.32 -7.15 15.99
CA ALA A 92 -15.19 -6.80 17.40
C ALA A 92 -15.60 -5.34 17.67
N LEU A 93 -15.17 -4.38 16.86
CA LEU A 93 -15.54 -2.97 17.01
C LEU A 93 -17.00 -2.68 16.73
N ALA A 94 -17.65 -3.47 15.86
CA ALA A 94 -19.07 -3.37 15.56
C ALA A 94 -19.95 -4.10 16.58
N SER A 95 -19.36 -4.86 17.51
CA SER A 95 -20.09 -5.58 18.54
C SER A 95 -20.63 -4.63 19.61
N GLU A 96 -21.86 -4.88 20.07
CA GLU A 96 -22.44 -4.16 21.22
C GLU A 96 -21.67 -4.40 22.52
N GLU A 97 -20.81 -5.43 22.55
CA GLU A 97 -19.99 -5.81 23.71
C GLU A 97 -18.90 -4.77 23.99
N VAL A 98 -18.36 -4.12 22.95
CA VAL A 98 -17.38 -3.04 23.09
C VAL A 98 -18.04 -1.77 23.64
N GLU A 99 -19.26 -1.46 23.21
CA GLU A 99 -20.02 -0.30 23.71
C GLU A 99 -20.41 -0.47 25.18
N LYS A 100 -20.64 -1.71 25.62
CA LYS A 100 -21.05 -2.06 26.99
C LYS A 100 -19.87 -2.47 27.89
N ALA A 101 -18.64 -2.24 27.45
CA ALA A 101 -17.45 -2.62 28.20
C ALA A 101 -17.37 -1.86 29.54
N GLU A 102 -17.58 -2.57 30.65
CA GLU A 102 -17.50 -1.99 32.00
C GLU A 102 -16.07 -1.99 32.56
N PRO A 103 -15.70 -1.02 33.42
CA PRO A 103 -14.41 -1.02 34.10
C PRO A 103 -14.23 -2.28 34.95
N VAL A 104 -13.18 -3.05 34.67
CA VAL A 104 -12.86 -4.26 35.44
C VAL A 104 -11.96 -3.96 36.64
N GLY A 105 -12.36 -4.42 37.83
CA GLY A 105 -11.49 -4.43 39.00
C GLY A 105 -10.43 -5.55 38.95
N LEU A 106 -9.50 -5.58 39.91
CA LEU A 106 -8.42 -6.59 39.98
C LEU A 106 -8.91 -8.05 39.87
N MET A 107 -10.04 -8.37 40.51
CA MET A 107 -10.64 -9.70 40.44
C MET A 107 -11.29 -9.99 39.07
N GLY A 108 -11.88 -8.96 38.46
CA GLY A 108 -12.42 -9.03 37.10
C GLY A 108 -11.31 -9.24 36.07
N LEU A 109 -10.17 -8.57 36.23
CA LEU A 109 -8.99 -8.77 35.39
C LEU A 109 -8.46 -10.22 35.49
N MET A 110 -8.33 -10.75 36.71
CA MET A 110 -7.93 -12.15 36.91
C MET A 110 -8.90 -13.13 36.26
N ARG A 111 -10.20 -12.81 36.24
CA ARG A 111 -11.21 -13.62 35.56
C ARG A 111 -11.08 -13.49 34.04
N ALA A 112 -10.88 -12.29 33.51
CA ALA A 112 -10.65 -12.04 32.10
C ALA A 112 -9.39 -12.75 31.58
N LEU A 113 -8.30 -12.76 32.35
CA LEU A 113 -7.10 -13.52 31.99
C LEU A 113 -7.30 -15.04 31.98
N ARG A 114 -8.37 -15.54 32.63
CA ARG A 114 -8.78 -16.95 32.59
C ARG A 114 -9.80 -17.27 31.51
N ASP A 115 -10.25 -16.27 30.77
CA ASP A 115 -11.17 -16.43 29.67
C ASP A 115 -10.44 -17.04 28.44
N PRO A 116 -10.99 -18.08 27.79
CA PRO A 116 -10.34 -18.74 26.67
C PRO A 116 -10.11 -17.80 25.48
N ASP A 117 -11.00 -16.85 25.22
CA ASP A 117 -10.88 -15.93 24.07
C ASP A 117 -9.80 -14.87 24.33
N VAL A 118 -9.73 -14.36 25.57
CA VAL A 118 -8.63 -13.47 26.00
C VAL A 118 -7.29 -14.19 25.96
N MET A 119 -7.23 -15.46 26.39
CA MET A 119 -6.02 -16.27 26.31
C MET A 119 -5.57 -16.48 24.86
N MET A 120 -6.49 -16.72 23.93
CA MET A 120 -6.15 -16.86 22.51
C MET A 120 -5.60 -15.55 21.95
N GLY A 121 -6.23 -14.40 22.24
CA GLY A 121 -5.73 -13.10 21.83
C GLY A 121 -4.33 -12.80 22.39
N LEU A 122 -4.11 -13.04 23.68
CA LEU A 122 -2.79 -12.89 24.31
C LEU A 122 -1.76 -13.86 23.72
N GLY A 123 -2.14 -15.10 23.44
CA GLY A 123 -1.29 -16.10 22.80
C GLY A 123 -0.80 -15.65 21.41
N LEU A 124 -1.70 -15.07 20.61
CA LEU A 124 -1.36 -14.48 19.31
C LEU A 124 -0.34 -13.34 19.47
N LEU A 125 -0.59 -12.40 20.40
CA LEU A 125 0.32 -11.28 20.66
C LEU A 125 1.72 -11.76 21.09
N ILE A 126 1.80 -12.75 21.98
CA ILE A 126 3.07 -13.35 22.42
C ILE A 126 3.78 -14.03 21.25
N ALA A 127 3.06 -14.76 20.39
CA ALA A 127 3.63 -15.41 19.22
C ALA A 127 4.20 -14.38 18.22
N MET A 128 3.47 -13.31 17.96
CA MET A 128 3.94 -12.18 17.13
C MET A 128 5.20 -11.54 17.72
N ALA A 129 5.19 -11.23 19.02
CA ALA A 129 6.35 -10.65 19.70
C ALA A 129 7.59 -11.58 19.61
N LYS A 130 7.41 -12.90 19.77
CA LYS A 130 8.48 -13.89 19.65
C LYS A 130 9.04 -13.95 18.23
N ALA A 131 8.18 -13.89 17.21
CA ALA A 131 8.60 -13.89 15.81
C ALA A 131 9.39 -12.61 15.45
N LEU A 132 8.90 -11.45 15.88
CA LEU A 132 9.57 -10.16 15.70
C LEU A 132 10.94 -10.14 16.39
N GLY A 133 11.01 -10.60 17.64
CA GLY A 133 12.27 -10.69 18.39
C GLY A 133 13.32 -11.57 17.70
N LYS A 134 12.92 -12.71 17.14
CA LYS A 134 13.81 -13.57 16.33
C LYS A 134 14.33 -12.85 15.09
N CYS A 135 13.46 -12.13 14.38
CA CYS A 135 13.84 -11.37 13.19
C CYS A 135 14.87 -10.27 13.53
N VAL A 136 14.60 -9.46 14.56
CA VAL A 136 15.50 -8.39 15.01
C VAL A 136 16.84 -8.97 15.47
N LYS A 137 16.84 -10.07 16.23
CA LYS A 137 18.08 -10.74 16.66
C LYS A 137 18.91 -11.21 15.47
N LYS A 138 18.28 -11.82 14.45
CA LYS A 138 18.95 -12.27 13.22
C LYS A 138 19.59 -11.11 12.46
N LYS A 139 18.88 -9.98 12.29
CA LYS A 139 19.43 -8.78 11.63
C LYS A 139 20.60 -8.18 12.42
N ARG A 140 20.53 -8.15 13.76
CA ARG A 140 21.63 -7.66 14.60
C ARG A 140 22.88 -8.55 14.59
N SER A 141 22.74 -9.87 14.41
CA SER A 141 23.89 -10.78 14.32
C SER A 141 24.58 -10.79 12.95
N GLN A 142 24.02 -10.11 11.95
CA GLN A 142 24.55 -9.99 10.59
C GLN A 142 25.16 -8.60 10.31
N SER A 143 25.14 -7.71 11.30
CA SER A 143 25.72 -6.37 11.27
C SER A 143 26.94 -6.31 12.18
#